data_AF-A0A7W9L8T3-F1
#
_entry.id   AF-A0A7W9L8T3-F1
#
_cell.length_a   1.000
_cell.length_b   1.000
_cell.length_c   1.000
_cell.angle_alpha   90.00
_cell.angle_beta   90.00
_cell.angle_gamma   90.00
#
_symmetry.space_group_name_H-M   'P 1'
#
loop_
_entity.id
_entity.type
_entity.pdbx_description
1 polymer ?
#
loop_
_entity_poly.entity_id
_entity_poly.type
_entity_poly.pdbx_seq_one_letter_code
_entity_poly.pdbx_strand_id
1 'polypeptide(L)'
;MAWLKPRTAAWADLLDVPRPVLEVVLPSRDYRQVKVKPDHAEQFDALPAAAKAVRVMDFDRAGRAAYEAANEAMLSSVDEMVAVWDGQPGTGSGGTAEVVAEARARGLKVTVIWPDGVARD
;
A
#
# COMPACT_ATOMS: atom_id res chain seq x y z
N MET A 1 -25.60 41.72 -0.58
CA MET A 1 -24.32 41.07 -0.21
C MET A 1 -24.54 40.41 1.15
N ALA A 2 -25.04 39.17 1.13
CA ALA A 2 -25.42 38.43 2.34
C ALA A 2 -24.33 37.38 2.62
N TRP A 3 -23.75 37.48 3.81
CA TRP A 3 -22.70 36.61 4.30
C TRP A 3 -23.36 35.33 4.84
N LEU A 4 -23.30 34.23 4.10
CA LEU A 4 -23.75 32.92 4.58
C LEU A 4 -22.65 32.36 5.50
N LYS A 5 -22.85 32.41 6.82
CA LYS A 5 -22.05 31.60 7.76
C LYS A 5 -22.42 30.13 7.54
N PRO A 6 -21.51 29.22 7.17
CA PRO A 6 -21.83 27.80 7.18
C PRO A 6 -21.85 27.32 8.64
N ARG A 7 -23.05 27.23 9.22
CA ARG A 7 -23.37 26.24 10.26
C ARG A 7 -23.92 25.02 9.52
N THR A 8 -23.12 23.98 9.32
CA THR A 8 -23.55 22.57 9.23
C THR A 8 -22.38 21.66 8.86
N ALA A 9 -21.84 20.98 9.87
CA ALA A 9 -21.06 19.76 9.71
C ALA A 9 -21.99 18.57 9.37
N ALA A 10 -22.80 18.67 8.31
CA ALA A 10 -23.86 17.68 8.02
C ALA A 10 -23.96 17.29 6.52
N TRP A 11 -22.96 17.64 5.70
CA TRP A 11 -22.96 17.29 4.28
C TRP A 11 -22.29 15.93 4.00
N ALA A 12 -21.39 15.49 4.89
CA ALA A 12 -20.66 14.24 4.75
C ALA A 12 -21.55 13.00 4.92
N ASP A 13 -22.58 13.08 5.77
CA ASP A 13 -23.54 11.98 5.98
C ASP A 13 -24.62 11.91 4.89
N LEU A 14 -24.71 12.94 4.03
CA LEU A 14 -25.74 13.09 2.99
C LEU A 14 -25.32 12.46 1.66
N LEU A 15 -24.02 12.20 1.50
CA LEU A 15 -23.47 11.41 0.42
C LEU A 15 -23.12 10.04 1.03
N ASP A 16 -23.77 8.97 0.58
CA ASP A 16 -23.38 7.59 0.90
C ASP A 16 -22.08 7.24 0.14
N VAL A 17 -21.04 8.02 0.40
CA VAL A 17 -19.70 7.78 -0.12
C VAL A 17 -19.05 6.83 0.87
N PRO A 18 -18.82 5.56 0.49
CA PRO A 18 -18.16 4.62 1.37
C PRO A 18 -16.81 5.20 1.79
N ARG A 19 -16.55 5.19 3.10
CA ARG A 19 -15.24 5.58 3.61
C ARG A 19 -14.19 4.60 3.07
N PRO A 20 -13.03 5.10 2.61
CA PRO A 20 -11.95 4.21 2.19
C PRO A 20 -11.56 3.32 3.36
N VAL A 21 -11.41 2.03 3.09
CA VAL A 21 -10.95 1.03 4.05
C VAL A 21 -9.55 0.60 3.67
N LEU A 22 -8.72 0.35 4.68
CA LEU A 22 -7.36 -0.15 4.50
C LEU A 22 -7.32 -1.65 4.75
N GLU A 23 -6.74 -2.40 3.83
CA GLU A 23 -6.24 -3.76 4.07
C GLU A 23 -4.72 -3.72 4.03
N VAL A 24 -4.08 -4.33 5.04
CA VAL A 24 -2.62 -4.46 5.09
C VAL A 24 -2.24 -5.91 4.80
N VAL A 25 -1.42 -6.12 3.77
CA VAL A 25 -0.88 -7.45 3.43
C VAL A 25 0.57 -7.53 3.90
N LEU A 26 0.87 -8.48 4.79
CA LEU A 26 2.21 -8.71 5.33
C LEU A 26 2.76 -10.04 4.81
N PRO A 27 4.03 -10.10 4.38
CA PRO A 27 4.61 -11.31 3.80
C PRO A 27 4.92 -12.38 4.84
N SER A 28 5.09 -12.04 6.12
CA SER A 28 5.47 -13.03 7.15
C SER A 28 5.17 -12.52 8.55
N ARG A 29 5.11 -13.45 9.52
CA ARG A 29 4.83 -13.16 10.93
C ARG A 29 5.92 -12.33 11.62
N ASP A 30 7.17 -12.48 11.21
CA ASP A 30 8.32 -11.76 11.79
C ASP A 30 8.64 -10.42 11.08
N TYR A 31 7.84 -10.02 10.08
CA TYR A 31 8.13 -8.86 9.24
C TYR A 31 8.37 -7.58 10.04
N ARG A 32 7.50 -7.32 11.02
CA ARG A 32 7.59 -6.13 11.87
C ARG A 32 8.91 -6.10 12.66
N GLN A 33 9.41 -7.25 13.07
CA GLN A 33 10.60 -7.37 13.90
C GLN A 33 11.88 -7.33 13.06
N VAL A 34 11.86 -7.90 11.85
CA VAL A 34 13.08 -8.12 11.06
C VAL A 34 13.25 -7.17 9.86
N LYS A 35 12.18 -6.52 9.39
CA LYS A 35 12.22 -5.61 8.23
C LYS A 35 11.96 -4.15 8.56
N VAL A 36 11.29 -3.85 9.66
CA VAL A 36 10.97 -2.47 10.06
C VAL A 36 12.03 -1.95 11.01
N LYS A 37 12.73 -0.87 10.62
CA LYS A 37 13.71 -0.20 11.49
C LYS A 37 13.00 0.43 12.70
N PRO A 38 13.67 0.53 13.87
CA PRO A 38 13.08 1.13 15.07
C PRO A 38 12.47 2.52 14.83
N ASP A 39 13.12 3.37 14.03
CA ASP A 39 12.65 4.73 13.75
C ASP A 39 11.35 4.78 12.92
N HIS A 40 10.97 3.67 12.28
CA HIS A 40 9.72 3.54 11.52
C HIS A 40 8.68 2.66 12.25
N ALA A 41 8.99 2.20 13.47
CA ALA A 41 8.15 1.32 14.27
C ALA A 41 6.74 1.87 14.45
N GLU A 42 6.63 3.09 14.97
CA GLU A 42 5.36 3.73 15.29
C GLU A 42 4.50 3.95 14.04
N GLN A 43 5.12 4.45 12.96
CA GLN A 43 4.44 4.66 11.68
C GLN A 43 3.95 3.36 11.08
N PHE A 44 4.76 2.30 11.14
CA PHE A 44 4.32 0.98 10.72
C PHE A 44 3.15 0.51 11.58
N ASP A 45 3.26 0.53 12.91
CA ASP A 45 2.25 -0.04 13.82
C ASP A 45 0.90 0.67 13.72
N ALA A 46 0.88 1.96 13.38
CA ALA A 46 -0.33 2.73 13.11
C ALA A 46 -1.14 2.18 11.92
N LEU A 47 -0.50 1.62 10.89
CA LEU A 47 -1.18 1.15 9.68
C LEU A 47 -2.02 -0.12 9.93
N PRO A 48 -1.47 -1.25 10.45
CA PRO A 48 -2.26 -2.41 10.84
C PRO A 48 -3.32 -2.08 11.88
N ALA A 49 -3.05 -1.17 12.82
CA ALA A 49 -4.02 -0.78 13.85
C ALA A 49 -5.25 -0.06 13.28
N ALA A 50 -5.08 0.71 12.20
CA ALA A 50 -6.15 1.41 11.51
C ALA A 50 -6.82 0.57 10.41
N ALA A 51 -6.26 -0.58 10.05
CA ALA A 51 -6.73 -1.41 8.95
C ALA A 51 -8.04 -2.15 9.31
N LYS A 52 -8.94 -2.24 8.33
CA LYS A 52 -10.13 -3.09 8.45
C LYS A 52 -9.75 -4.58 8.46
N ALA A 53 -8.67 -4.93 7.77
CA ALA A 53 -8.13 -6.27 7.72
C ALA A 53 -6.60 -6.23 7.65
N VAL A 54 -5.97 -7.20 8.32
CA VAL A 54 -4.54 -7.47 8.20
C VAL A 54 -4.39 -8.92 7.76
N ARG A 55 -3.86 -9.11 6.56
CA ARG A 55 -3.63 -10.42 5.96
C ARG A 55 -2.15 -10.75 6.05
N VAL A 56 -1.79 -11.72 6.89
CA VAL A 56 -0.41 -12.21 7.02
C VAL A 56 -0.28 -13.51 6.25
N MET A 57 0.67 -13.61 5.33
CA MET A 57 0.95 -14.86 4.61
C MET A 57 1.47 -15.93 5.58
N ASP A 58 1.28 -17.21 5.23
CA ASP A 58 1.64 -18.34 6.09
C ASP A 58 3.15 -18.66 6.06
N PHE A 59 3.96 -17.66 6.40
CA PHE A 59 5.40 -17.76 6.52
C PHE A 59 5.85 -17.18 7.86
N ASP A 60 6.66 -17.94 8.58
CA ASP A 60 7.22 -17.46 9.85
C ASP A 60 8.34 -16.44 9.65
N ARG A 61 9.04 -16.52 8.52
CA ARG A 61 10.22 -15.70 8.21
C ARG A 61 10.04 -14.92 6.91
N ALA A 62 10.41 -13.64 6.95
CA ALA A 62 10.51 -12.81 5.76
C ALA A 62 11.58 -13.34 4.81
N GLY A 63 11.17 -13.62 3.57
CA GLY A 63 12.04 -14.15 2.53
C GLY A 63 11.37 -14.03 1.16
N ARG A 64 12.09 -14.42 0.10
CA ARG A 64 11.61 -14.25 -1.28
C ARG A 64 10.21 -14.82 -1.51
N ALA A 65 9.99 -16.08 -1.14
CA ALA A 65 8.69 -16.75 -1.30
C ALA A 65 7.55 -16.05 -0.52
N ALA A 66 7.86 -15.50 0.64
CA ALA A 66 6.92 -14.74 1.47
C ALA A 66 6.49 -13.42 0.78
N TYR A 67 7.44 -12.71 0.16
CA TYR A 67 7.13 -11.52 -0.64
C TYR A 67 6.36 -11.86 -1.92
N GLU A 68 6.77 -12.91 -2.64
CA GLU A 68 6.07 -13.38 -3.85
C GLU A 68 4.61 -13.74 -3.51
N ALA A 69 4.36 -14.45 -2.42
CA ALA A 69 3.01 -14.79 -1.96
C ALA A 69 2.18 -13.55 -1.57
N ALA A 70 2.79 -12.57 -0.91
CA ALA A 70 2.11 -11.32 -0.56
C ALA A 70 1.76 -10.49 -1.80
N ASN A 71 2.68 -10.41 -2.77
CA ASN A 71 2.47 -9.72 -4.03
C ASN A 71 1.35 -10.38 -4.83
N GLU A 72 1.35 -11.71 -4.94
CA GLU A 72 0.26 -12.46 -5.55
C GLU A 72 -1.08 -12.16 -4.88
N ALA A 73 -1.14 -12.27 -3.55
CA ALA A 73 -2.35 -12.03 -2.79
C ALA A 73 -2.90 -10.60 -2.99
N MET A 74 -2.02 -9.61 -3.08
CA MET A 74 -2.37 -8.22 -3.35
C MET A 74 -2.85 -8.02 -4.80
N LEU A 75 -2.08 -8.50 -5.79
CA LEU A 75 -2.40 -8.32 -7.21
C LEU A 75 -3.68 -9.04 -7.62
N SER A 76 -4.03 -10.13 -6.95
CA SER A 76 -5.28 -10.87 -7.16
C SER A 76 -6.50 -10.23 -6.48
N SER A 77 -6.32 -9.18 -5.66
CA SER A 77 -7.40 -8.53 -4.91
C SER A 77 -7.66 -7.08 -5.31
N VAL A 78 -6.97 -6.55 -6.34
CA VAL A 78 -7.05 -5.14 -6.73
C VAL A 78 -7.40 -4.99 -8.21
N ASP A 79 -8.18 -3.95 -8.53
CA ASP A 79 -8.51 -3.58 -9.92
C ASP A 79 -7.53 -2.56 -10.52
N GLU A 80 -6.88 -1.78 -9.65
CA GLU A 80 -5.91 -0.74 -10.02
C GLU A 80 -4.75 -0.71 -9.01
N MET A 81 -3.54 -0.49 -9.50
CA MET A 81 -2.32 -0.34 -8.70
C MET A 81 -1.82 1.09 -8.75
N VAL A 82 -1.53 1.67 -7.58
CA VAL A 82 -0.78 2.92 -7.47
C VAL A 82 0.59 2.60 -6.86
N ALA A 83 1.66 2.95 -7.57
CA ALA A 83 3.03 2.67 -7.15
C ALA A 83 3.80 3.98 -6.95
N VAL A 84 4.37 4.18 -5.76
CA VAL A 84 5.37 5.24 -5.53
C VAL A 84 6.73 4.66 -5.89
N TRP A 85 7.23 4.97 -7.09
CA TRP A 85 8.39 4.30 -7.67
C TRP A 85 9.09 5.17 -8.72
N ASP A 86 10.42 5.22 -8.65
CA ASP A 86 11.33 6.00 -9.50
C ASP A 86 11.45 5.54 -10.97
N GLY A 87 10.72 4.48 -11.34
CA GLY A 87 10.77 3.92 -12.69
C GLY A 87 12.02 3.08 -12.98
N GLN A 88 12.95 2.97 -12.02
CA GLN A 88 14.21 2.25 -12.23
C GLN A 88 14.06 0.75 -12.00
N PRO A 89 14.85 -0.09 -12.71
CA PRO A 89 14.86 -1.53 -12.47
C PRO A 89 15.12 -1.88 -11.00
N GLY A 90 14.50 -2.95 -10.52
CA GLY A 90 14.76 -3.50 -9.20
C GLY A 90 16.19 -4.02 -9.06
N THR A 91 16.70 -4.06 -7.84
CA THR A 91 18.02 -4.63 -7.52
C THR A 91 17.96 -6.13 -7.18
N GLY A 92 16.81 -6.78 -7.34
CA GLY A 92 16.59 -8.19 -7.03
C GLY A 92 15.10 -8.57 -7.03
N SER A 93 14.82 -9.86 -6.83
CA SER A 93 13.46 -10.43 -6.88
C SER A 93 12.58 -9.99 -5.71
N GLY A 94 11.40 -9.42 -6.00
CA GLY A 94 10.36 -9.09 -5.01
C GLY A 94 10.28 -7.60 -4.63
N GLY A 95 10.92 -6.72 -5.39
CA GLY A 95 10.83 -5.28 -5.21
C GLY A 95 9.66 -4.66 -5.98
N THR A 96 9.53 -3.33 -5.87
CA THR A 96 8.44 -2.57 -6.51
C THR A 96 8.45 -2.71 -8.03
N ALA A 97 9.63 -2.81 -8.66
CA ALA A 97 9.75 -2.90 -10.12
C ALA A 97 9.14 -4.21 -10.66
N GLU A 98 9.41 -5.33 -9.98
CA GLU A 98 8.89 -6.65 -10.34
C GLU A 98 7.36 -6.70 -10.20
N VAL A 99 6.82 -6.17 -9.10
CA VAL A 99 5.37 -6.13 -8.86
C VAL A 99 4.66 -5.24 -9.86
N VAL A 100 5.25 -4.09 -10.21
CA VAL A 100 4.71 -3.19 -11.26
C VAL A 100 4.70 -3.89 -12.62
N ALA A 101 5.78 -4.60 -12.97
CA ALA A 101 5.84 -5.37 -14.21
C ALA A 101 4.77 -6.48 -14.25
N GLU A 102 4.59 -7.18 -13.15
CA GLU A 102 3.59 -8.23 -13.00
C GLU A 102 2.15 -7.69 -13.08
N ALA A 103 1.86 -6.58 -12.40
CA ALA A 103 0.56 -5.91 -12.48
C ALA A 103 0.20 -5.54 -13.94
N ARG A 104 1.17 -4.97 -14.67
CA ARG A 104 1.00 -4.65 -16.10
C ARG A 104 0.78 -5.90 -16.94
N ALA A 105 1.51 -6.98 -16.69
CA ALA A 105 1.34 -8.24 -17.40
C ALA A 105 -0.05 -8.87 -17.16
N ARG A 106 -0.64 -8.66 -15.97
CA ARG A 106 -2.02 -9.04 -15.65
C ARG A 106 -3.08 -8.13 -16.28
N GLY A 107 -2.68 -7.05 -16.95
CA GLY A 107 -3.61 -6.06 -17.54
C GLY A 107 -4.20 -5.08 -16.52
N LEU A 108 -3.66 -5.02 -15.30
CA LEU A 108 -4.10 -4.04 -14.30
C LEU A 108 -3.70 -2.63 -14.74
N LYS A 109 -4.57 -1.67 -14.44
CA LYS A 109 -4.21 -0.26 -14.58
C LYS A 109 -3.16 0.07 -13.53
N VAL A 110 -2.01 0.58 -13.96
CA VAL A 110 -0.91 0.97 -13.06
C VAL A 110 -0.62 2.46 -13.18
N THR A 111 -0.81 3.17 -12.09
CA THR A 111 -0.47 4.59 -11.94
C THR A 111 0.83 4.71 -11.14
N VAL A 112 1.89 5.24 -11.74
CA VAL A 112 3.17 5.48 -11.06
C VAL A 112 3.24 6.94 -10.61
N ILE A 113 3.60 7.17 -9.35
CA ILE A 113 3.78 8.50 -8.76
C ILE A 113 5.25 8.65 -8.36
N TRP A 114 5.97 9.53 -9.05
CA TRP A 114 7.32 9.95 -8.69
C TRP A 114 7.50 11.43 -9.05
N PRO A 115 7.88 12.30 -8.09
CA PRO A 115 8.07 13.71 -8.39
C PRO A 115 9.29 13.94 -9.30
N ASP A 116 9.15 14.91 -10.22
CA ASP A 116 10.26 15.34 -11.06
C ASP A 116 11.42 15.88 -10.21
N GLY A 117 12.65 15.54 -10.61
CA GLY A 117 13.87 16.03 -9.96
C GLY A 117 14.24 15.34 -8.64
N VAL A 118 13.51 14.29 -8.23
CA VAL A 118 13.85 13.47 -7.05
C VAL A 118 14.62 12.24 -7.49
N ALA A 119 15.77 12.00 -6.85
CA ALA A 119 16.53 10.76 -6.96
C ALA A 119 16.28 9.88 -5.72
N ARG A 120 16.38 8.57 -5.91
CA ARG A 120 16.38 7.61 -4.80
C ARG A 120 17.82 7.49 -4.28
N ASP A 121 18.05 7.87 -3.03
CA ASP A 121 19.34 7.73 -2.34
C ASP A 121 19.66 6.26 -1.98
#